data_AF-A0AAW2VVK7-F1
#
_entry.id   AF-A0AAW2VVK7-F1
#
_cell.length_a   1.000
_cell.length_b   1.000
_cell.length_c   1.000
_cell.angle_alpha   90.00
_cell.angle_beta   90.00
_cell.angle_gamma   90.00
#
_symmetry.space_group_name_H-M   'P 1'
#
loop_
_entity.id
_entity.type
_entity.pdbx_description
1 polymer ?
#
loop_
_entity_poly.entity_id
_entity_poly.type
_entity_poly.pdbx_seq_one_letter_code
_entity_poly.pdbx_strand_id
1 'polypeptide(L)'
;MNEKLLEEIKTLKAEKNELREEKLVLKTDKERIEQQLKTMAIPPTGFMPAHPPIYQTGANKMAMFPGYGLVPMWQYLPPSARDTSQDHELRPPAA
;
A
#
# COMPACT_ATOMS: atom_id res chain seq x y z
N MET A 1 -24.58 24.36 -29.93
CA MET A 1 -23.59 24.89 -28.94
C MET A 1 -23.83 24.34 -27.53
N ASN A 2 -25.08 24.26 -27.04
CA ASN A 2 -25.37 23.79 -25.68
C ASN A 2 -25.45 22.26 -25.51
N GLU A 3 -25.57 21.49 -26.58
CA GLU A 3 -25.71 20.02 -26.51
C GLU A 3 -24.48 19.35 -25.89
N LYS A 4 -23.27 19.79 -26.25
CA LYS A 4 -22.03 19.28 -25.66
C LYS A 4 -21.98 19.51 -24.15
N LEU A 5 -22.43 20.68 -23.68
CA LEU A 5 -22.49 20.98 -22.24
C LEU A 5 -23.52 20.11 -21.52
N LEU A 6 -24.66 19.83 -22.15
CA LEU A 6 -25.69 18.96 -21.57
C LEU A 6 -25.22 17.51 -21.47
N GLU A 7 -24.52 17.01 -22.49
CA GLU A 7 -23.95 15.66 -22.45
C GLU A 7 -22.85 15.56 -21.38
N GLU A 8 -21.96 16.55 -21.30
CA GLU A 8 -20.92 16.60 -20.25
C GLU A 8 -21.54 16.59 -18.84
N ILE A 9 -22.59 17.38 -18.61
CA ILE A 9 -23.32 17.38 -17.33
C ILE A 9 -23.91 16.00 -17.01
N LYS A 10 -24.41 15.29 -18.02
CA LYS A 10 -24.98 13.95 -17.86
C LYS A 10 -23.90 12.94 -17.50
N THR A 11 -22.76 12.95 -18.20
CA THR A 11 -21.60 12.11 -17.92
C THR A 11 -21.07 12.35 -16.51
N LEU A 12 -20.80 13.60 -16.13
CA LEU A 12 -20.29 13.95 -14.80
C LEU A 12 -21.25 13.53 -13.68
N LYS A 13 -22.57 13.55 -13.92
CA LYS A 13 -23.55 13.06 -12.93
C LYS A 13 -23.46 11.54 -12.76
N ALA A 14 -23.26 10.80 -13.85
CA ALA A 14 -23.10 9.36 -13.81
C ALA A 14 -21.79 8.97 -13.09
N GLU A 15 -20.66 9.56 -13.49
CA GLU A 15 -19.35 9.30 -12.87
C GLU A 15 -19.35 9.63 -11.37
N LYS A 16 -19.94 10.76 -10.99
CA LYS A 16 -20.09 11.12 -9.56
C LYS A 16 -20.89 10.07 -8.80
N ASN A 17 -21.90 9.45 -9.42
CA ASN A 17 -22.69 8.41 -8.76
C ASN A 17 -21.88 7.13 -8.58
N GLU A 18 -21.21 6.70 -9.64
CA GLU A 18 -20.31 5.54 -9.63
C GLU A 18 -19.22 5.68 -8.55
N LEU A 19 -18.54 6.83 -8.50
CA LEU A 19 -17.53 7.12 -7.47
C LEU A 19 -18.08 7.08 -6.04
N ARG A 20 -19.37 7.41 -5.84
CA ARG A 20 -19.99 7.32 -4.50
C ARG A 20 -20.25 5.87 -4.11
N GLU A 21 -20.69 5.05 -5.05
CA GLU A 21 -20.92 3.63 -4.85
C GLU A 21 -19.60 2.91 -4.56
N GLU A 22 -18.57 3.13 -5.38
CA GLU A 22 -17.23 2.57 -5.17
C GLU A 22 -16.64 2.98 -3.82
N LYS A 23 -16.76 4.26 -3.45
CA LYS A 23 -16.30 4.74 -2.14
C LYS A 23 -17.00 4.04 -0.98
N LEU A 24 -18.29 3.76 -1.10
CA LEU A 24 -19.05 3.06 -0.05
C LEU A 24 -18.59 1.61 0.07
N VAL A 25 -18.41 0.92 -1.05
CA VAL A 25 -17.86 -0.44 -1.09
C VAL A 25 -16.48 -0.48 -0.46
N LEU A 26 -15.56 0.40 -0.89
CA LEU A 26 -14.21 0.48 -0.34
C LEU A 26 -14.19 0.77 1.15
N LYS A 27 -15.08 1.65 1.64
CA LYS A 27 -15.20 1.92 3.08
C LYS A 27 -15.61 0.67 3.85
N THR A 28 -16.58 -0.07 3.33
CA THR A 28 -17.09 -1.30 3.94
C THR A 28 -16.02 -2.39 3.96
N ASP A 29 -15.31 -2.58 2.85
CA ASP A 29 -14.23 -3.55 2.75
C ASP A 29 -13.04 -3.21 3.64
N LYS A 30 -12.70 -1.91 3.74
CA LYS A 30 -11.68 -1.44 4.67
C LYS A 30 -12.05 -1.80 6.11
N GLU A 31 -13.26 -1.47 6.55
CA GLU A 31 -13.73 -1.78 7.91
C GLU A 31 -13.71 -3.29 8.18
N ARG A 32 -14.13 -4.10 7.21
CA ARG A 32 -14.07 -5.57 7.28
C ARG A 32 -12.64 -6.08 7.43
N ILE A 33 -11.70 -5.56 6.65
CA ILE A 33 -10.28 -5.95 6.73
C ILE A 33 -9.68 -5.50 8.06
N GLU A 34 -9.97 -4.29 8.54
CA GLU A 34 -9.50 -3.81 9.84
C GLU A 34 -10.02 -4.68 11.00
N GLN A 35 -11.28 -5.13 10.93
CA GLN A 35 -11.83 -6.08 11.90
C GLN A 35 -11.13 -7.44 11.84
N GLN A 36 -10.89 -7.98 10.63
CA GLN A 36 -10.13 -9.22 10.45
C GLN A 36 -8.71 -9.10 11.00
N LEU A 37 -8.03 -7.97 10.77
CA LEU A 37 -6.69 -7.71 11.31
C LEU A 37 -6.69 -7.57 12.83
N LYS A 38 -7.77 -7.10 13.43
CA LYS A 38 -7.88 -7.02 14.89
C LYS A 38 -8.12 -8.39 15.53
N THR A 39 -8.80 -9.30 14.85
CA THR A 39 -9.05 -10.68 15.33
C THR A 39 -7.89 -11.62 15.03
N MET A 40 -7.18 -11.40 13.93
CA MET A 40 -5.89 -12.00 13.69
C MET A 40 -4.91 -11.38 14.66
N ALA A 41 -4.56 -12.09 15.74
CA ALA A 41 -3.44 -11.70 16.60
C ALA A 41 -2.17 -11.75 15.74
N ILE A 42 -1.85 -10.64 15.08
CA ILE A 42 -0.55 -10.44 14.45
C ILE A 42 0.41 -10.48 15.65
N PRO A 43 1.26 -11.52 15.78
CA PRO A 43 2.25 -11.52 16.84
C PRO A 43 3.01 -10.20 16.72
N PRO A 44 3.26 -9.48 17.84
CA PRO A 44 3.99 -8.22 17.80
C PRO A 44 5.20 -8.45 16.92
N THR A 45 5.34 -7.65 15.85
CA THR A 45 6.41 -7.74 14.86
C THR A 45 7.69 -8.07 15.61
N GLY A 46 8.08 -9.34 15.58
CA GLY A 46 9.09 -9.85 16.51
C GLY A 46 10.33 -9.01 16.31
N PHE A 47 10.80 -8.36 17.39
CA PHE A 47 12.01 -7.54 17.49
C PHE A 47 12.83 -7.47 16.19
N MET A 48 12.34 -6.71 15.21
CA MET A 48 13.16 -6.39 14.05
C MET A 48 13.97 -5.16 14.44
N PRO A 49 15.29 -5.14 14.20
CA PRO A 49 16.12 -3.99 14.50
C PRO A 49 15.46 -2.75 13.90
N ALA A 50 15.28 -1.70 14.70
CA ALA A 50 14.85 -0.41 14.19
C ALA A 50 15.72 -0.09 12.97
N HIS A 51 15.07 0.14 11.82
CA HIS A 51 15.80 0.60 10.64
C HIS A 51 16.73 1.73 11.09
N PRO A 52 18.04 1.65 10.78
CA PRO A 52 18.95 2.70 11.20
C PRO A 52 18.34 4.02 10.72
N PRO A 53 18.25 5.04 11.59
CA PRO A 53 17.73 6.33 11.17
C PRO A 53 18.48 6.73 9.90
N ILE A 54 17.73 7.14 8.87
CA ILE A 54 18.25 7.65 7.60
C ILE A 54 18.84 9.05 7.85
N TYR A 55 19.70 9.15 8.85
CA TYR A 55 20.55 10.26 9.20
C TYR A 55 21.96 9.70 9.36
N GLN A 56 22.43 9.02 8.32
CA GLN A 56 23.86 9.00 8.08
C GLN A 56 24.14 10.13 7.10
N THR A 57 24.63 11.24 7.66
CA THR A 57 25.24 12.37 6.94
C THR A 57 26.51 11.88 6.25
N GLY A 58 26.36 11.06 5.23
CA GLY A 58 27.43 10.39 4.50
C GLY A 58 27.21 10.54 3.00
N ALA A 59 27.63 11.68 2.47
CA ALA A 59 28.02 11.97 1.08
C ALA A 59 27.23 11.35 -0.11
N ASN A 60 25.97 10.90 0.06
CA ASN A 60 25.14 10.48 -1.06
C ASN A 60 24.22 11.63 -1.48
N LYS A 61 24.58 12.23 -2.60
CA LYS A 61 23.98 13.43 -3.21
C LYS A 61 22.69 13.08 -3.98
N MET A 62 21.78 12.39 -3.32
CA MET A 62 20.41 12.19 -3.76
C MET A 62 19.51 12.68 -2.63
N ALA A 63 18.92 13.87 -2.81
CA ALA A 63 17.86 14.33 -1.93
C ALA A 63 16.69 13.33 -2.06
N MET A 64 16.51 12.48 -1.06
CA MET A 64 15.39 11.54 -1.01
C MET A 64 14.10 12.35 -0.92
N PHE A 65 13.29 12.33 -1.97
CA PHE A 65 12.00 13.00 -2.00
C PHE A 65 11.07 12.42 -0.92
N PRO A 66 10.58 13.22 0.05
CA PRO A 66 9.72 12.73 1.14
C PRO A 66 8.28 12.39 0.72
N GLY A 67 7.99 12.29 -0.59
CA GLY A 67 6.63 12.14 -1.13
C GLY A 67 6.06 10.72 -1.08
N TYR A 68 6.89 9.69 -0.92
CA TYR A 68 6.44 8.32 -0.73
C TYR A 68 6.62 7.95 0.73
N GLY A 69 5.51 7.95 1.48
CA GLY A 69 5.51 7.42 2.84
C GLY A 69 6.05 5.99 2.82
N LEU A 70 7.20 5.78 3.44
CA LEU A 70 7.84 4.48 3.65
C LEU A 70 7.06 3.68 4.70
N VAL A 71 5.75 3.49 4.52
CA VAL A 71 5.03 2.46 5.26
C VAL A 71 5.31 1.16 4.51
N PRO A 72 6.17 0.27 5.05
CA PRO A 72 6.47 -0.94 4.34
C PRO A 72 5.21 -1.80 4.21
N MET A 73 4.76 -2.00 2.97
CA MET A 73 3.62 -2.88 2.69
C MET A 73 3.90 -4.35 3.03
N TRP A 74 5.17 -4.72 3.27
CA TRP A 74 5.55 -6.06 3.71
C TRP A 74 4.84 -6.47 5.02
N GLN A 75 4.46 -5.50 5.86
CA GLN A 75 3.72 -5.72 7.10
C GLN A 75 2.31 -6.30 6.88
N TYR A 76 1.79 -6.23 5.65
CA TYR A 76 0.51 -6.81 5.25
C TYR A 76 0.66 -8.15 4.50
N LEU A 77 1.89 -8.55 4.15
CA LEU A 77 2.13 -9.85 3.50
C LEU A 77 1.99 -11.01 4.50
N PRO A 78 1.46 -12.16 4.09
CA PRO A 78 1.40 -13.36 4.92
C PRO A 78 2.81 -13.85 5.28
N PRO A 79 3.01 -14.53 6.43
CA PRO A 79 4.32 -15.03 6.85
C PRO A 79 5.02 -15.90 5.81
N SER A 80 4.27 -16.72 5.06
CA SER A 80 4.81 -17.54 3.97
C SER A 80 5.40 -16.73 2.80
N ALA A 81 4.89 -15.53 2.54
CA ALA A 81 5.44 -14.63 1.52
C ALA A 81 6.62 -13.79 2.05
N ARG A 82 6.86 -13.80 3.38
CA ARG A 82 8.05 -13.20 4.01
C ARG A 82 9.17 -14.20 4.19
N ASP A 83 8.90 -15.48 3.98
CA ASP A 83 9.87 -16.55 4.16
C ASP A 83 10.79 -16.63 2.93
N THR A 84 11.90 -15.89 2.99
CA THR A 84 12.96 -15.96 1.98
C THR A 84 13.96 -17.07 2.28
N SER A 85 13.69 -17.96 3.24
CA SER A 85 14.62 -19.03 3.61
C SER A 85 14.86 -20.00 2.46
N GLN A 86 13.95 -20.09 1.50
CA GLN A 86 14.03 -20.95 0.32
C GLN A 86 14.45 -20.19 -0.95
N ASP A 87 14.56 -18.86 -0.90
CA ASP A 87 14.92 -18.04 -2.07
C ASP A 87 16.32 -18.36 -2.63
N HIS A 88 17.20 -18.89 -1.78
CA HIS A 88 18.55 -19.29 -2.16
C HIS A 88 18.59 -20.59 -2.98
N GLU A 89 17.54 -21.41 -2.93
CA GLU A 89 17.42 -22.63 -3.74
C GLU A 89 17.14 -22.30 -5.21
N LEU A 90 16.52 -21.14 -5.46
CA LEU A 90 16.16 -20.66 -6.80
C LEU A 90 17.16 -19.67 -7.40
N ARG A 91 18.16 -19.21 -6.62
CA ARG A 91 19.19 -18.28 -7.09
C ARG A 91 20.52 -18.99 -7.32
N PRO A 92 21.08 -18.97 -8.55
CA PRO A 92 22.42 -19.52 -8.79
C PRO A 92 23.49 -18.77 -7.97
N PRO A 93 24.58 -19.44 -7.56
CA PRO A 93 25.57 -18.95 -6.58
C PRO A 93 26.47 -17.78 -7.06
N ALA A 94 26.04 -17.01 -8.05
CA ALA A 94 26.82 -15.93 -8.66
C ALA A 94 26.07 -14.59 -8.65
N ALA A 95 25.57 -14.18 -7.48
CA ALA A 95 25.14 -12.82 -7.19
C ALA A 95 26.05 -12.19 -6.14
#